data_AF-A0A2S4UGE6-F1
#
_entry.id   AF-A0A2S4UGE6-F1
#
_cell.length_a   1.000
_cell.length_b   1.000
_cell.length_c   1.000
_cell.angle_alpha   90.00
_cell.angle_beta   90.00
_cell.angle_gamma   90.00
#
_symmetry.space_group_name_H-M   'P 1'
#
loop_
_entity.id
_entity.type
_entity.pdbx_description
1 polymer ?
#
loop_
_entity_poly.entity_id
_entity_poly.type
_entity_poly.pdbx_seq_one_letter_code
_entity_poly.pdbx_strand_id
1 'polypeptide(L)'
;MADSTESSEGELMANGEREGQEDPVIKGFKNLFEKCRAEQMYQSAQQNRSTGPGLGGRLVPSEDPLVEQTDPDNDLLVGLSSTLSQLKQQIDAIVELFEPANLLKDQQSKYKLILGIQSDLNRTMDQIFSAISRFSTGKDTIPNQ
;
A
#
# COMPACT_ATOMS: atom_id res chain seq x y z
N MET A 1 50.99 40.09 43.99
CA MET A 1 51.05 38.64 44.24
C MET A 1 49.74 38.07 43.75
N ALA A 2 49.82 37.17 42.76
CA ALA A 2 48.68 36.47 42.21
C ALA A 2 48.22 35.40 43.20
N ASP A 3 46.91 35.18 43.26
CA ASP A 3 46.38 33.87 43.58
C ASP A 3 45.16 33.60 42.68
N SER A 4 45.21 32.43 42.06
CA SER A 4 44.27 31.91 41.07
C SER A 4 43.55 30.73 41.70
N THR A 5 42.22 30.73 41.70
CA THR A 5 41.35 29.55 41.85
C THR A 5 39.91 30.08 41.75
N GLU A 6 38.96 29.51 41.04
CA GLU A 6 38.91 28.27 40.29
C GLU A 6 37.70 28.38 39.35
N SER A 7 37.79 27.63 38.26
CA SER A 7 36.77 27.46 37.24
C SER A 7 35.39 27.11 37.82
N SER A 8 34.35 27.76 37.31
CA SER A 8 33.04 27.14 37.23
C SER A 8 32.52 27.37 35.81
N GLU A 9 33.08 26.57 34.91
CA GLU A 9 32.47 26.24 33.63
C GLU A 9 31.11 25.59 33.92
N GLY A 10 30.06 26.41 33.85
CA GLY A 10 28.69 25.95 33.75
C GLY A 10 28.49 25.21 32.43
N GLU A 11 28.89 23.95 32.44
CA GLU A 11 28.39 22.79 31.71
C GLU A 11 27.19 23.08 30.78
N LEU A 12 27.48 23.64 29.61
CA LEU A 12 26.59 23.59 28.43
C LEU A 12 26.77 22.21 27.80
N MET A 13 26.15 21.20 28.40
CA MET A 13 26.10 19.86 27.81
C MET A 13 24.69 19.54 27.31
N ALA A 14 24.72 18.91 26.13
CA ALA A 14 23.63 18.20 25.47
C ALA A 14 22.62 19.05 24.68
N ASN A 15 23.10 19.62 23.56
CA ASN A 15 22.39 19.38 22.30
C ASN A 15 22.44 17.87 22.01
N GLY A 16 21.62 17.12 22.74
CA GLY A 16 21.28 15.76 22.36
C GLY A 16 20.55 15.87 21.04
N GLU A 17 21.24 15.43 19.98
CA GLU A 17 20.63 15.09 18.71
C GLU A 17 19.44 14.18 19.03
N ARG A 18 18.25 14.76 19.03
CA ARG A 18 17.01 14.00 18.93
C ARG A 18 17.07 13.39 17.55
N GLU A 19 17.71 12.22 17.42
CA GLU A 19 17.39 11.27 16.36
C GLU A 19 15.88 11.04 16.49
N GLY A 20 15.15 11.86 15.74
CA GLY A 20 13.72 11.99 15.86
C GLY A 20 13.12 10.65 15.50
N GLN A 21 12.56 9.98 16.51
CA GLN A 21 11.64 8.89 16.29
C GLN A 21 10.53 9.42 15.38
N GLU A 22 10.61 9.09 14.09
CA GLU A 22 9.65 9.52 13.06
C GLU A 22 8.25 9.17 13.55
N ASP A 23 7.33 10.14 13.50
CA ASP A 23 5.96 9.93 13.96
C ASP A 23 5.40 8.68 13.25
N PRO A 24 4.89 7.68 14.01
CA PRO A 24 4.31 6.47 13.44
C PRO A 24 3.27 6.72 12.35
N VAL A 25 2.52 7.83 12.44
CA VAL A 25 1.58 8.26 11.39
C VAL A 25 2.33 8.70 10.13
N ILE A 26 3.36 9.52 10.25
CA ILE A 26 4.17 9.94 9.09
C ILE A 26 4.81 8.71 8.43
N LYS A 27 5.44 7.85 9.25
CA LYS A 27 6.07 6.62 8.80
C LYS A 27 5.08 5.68 8.12
N GLY A 28 3.87 5.53 8.68
CA GLY A 28 2.81 4.68 8.14
C GLY A 28 2.38 5.10 6.73
N PHE A 29 2.09 6.39 6.52
CA PHE A 29 1.67 6.89 5.20
C PHE A 29 2.81 6.88 4.20
N LYS A 30 4.04 7.16 4.63
CA LYS A 30 5.23 7.06 3.77
C LYS A 30 5.45 5.63 3.28
N ASN A 31 5.34 4.65 4.16
CA ASN A 31 5.43 3.23 3.78
C ASN A 31 4.33 2.84 2.80
N LEU A 32 3.09 3.29 3.03
CA LEU A 32 1.96 3.04 2.13
C LEU A 32 2.24 3.62 0.73
N PHE A 33 2.72 4.86 0.68
CA PHE A 33 3.06 5.53 -0.56
C PHE A 33 4.19 4.81 -1.33
N GLU A 34 5.28 4.45 -0.66
CA GLU A 34 6.38 3.71 -1.29
C GLU A 34 5.93 2.32 -1.77
N LYS A 35 5.03 1.64 -1.04
CA LYS A 35 4.43 0.38 -1.48
C LYS A 35 3.66 0.55 -2.79
N CYS A 36 2.80 1.56 -2.88
CA CYS A 36 2.05 1.86 -4.11
C CYS A 36 2.98 2.17 -5.30
N ARG A 37 4.05 2.95 -5.05
CA ARG A 37 5.04 3.25 -6.08
C ARG A 37 5.77 2.00 -6.57
N ALA A 38 6.19 1.12 -5.65
CA ALA A 38 6.89 -0.12 -5.99
C ALA A 38 6.02 -1.01 -6.91
N GLU A 39 4.73 -1.13 -6.59
CA GLU A 39 3.79 -1.88 -7.41
C GLU A 39 3.60 -1.26 -8.81
N GLN A 40 3.46 0.07 -8.89
CA GLN A 40 3.36 0.78 -10.17
C GLN A 40 4.61 0.55 -11.05
N MET A 41 5.80 0.61 -10.44
CA MET A 41 7.06 0.32 -11.14
C MET A 41 7.12 -1.12 -11.63
N TYR A 42 6.68 -2.09 -10.82
CA TYR A 42 6.62 -3.50 -11.19
C TYR A 42 5.70 -3.73 -12.41
N GLN A 43 4.50 -3.16 -12.40
CA GLN A 43 3.54 -3.29 -13.50
C GLN A 43 4.04 -2.66 -14.81
N SER A 44 4.62 -1.46 -14.73
CA SER A 44 5.20 -0.80 -15.92
C SER A 44 6.37 -1.60 -16.52
N ALA A 45 7.18 -2.26 -15.70
CA ALA A 45 8.25 -3.14 -16.16
C ALA A 45 7.71 -4.41 -16.86
N GLN A 46 6.60 -4.99 -16.39
CA GLN A 46 5.98 -6.15 -17.04
C GLN A 46 5.35 -5.81 -18.39
N GLN A 47 4.69 -4.65 -18.52
CA GLN A 47 4.08 -4.23 -19.79
C GLN A 47 5.11 -4.10 -20.91
N ASN A 48 6.30 -3.56 -20.60
CA ASN A 48 7.39 -3.43 -21.58
C ASN A 48 7.99 -4.76 -22.05
N ARG A 49 7.77 -5.87 -21.33
CA ARG A 49 8.24 -7.21 -21.73
C ARG A 49 7.25 -7.98 -22.61
N SER A 50 5.97 -7.59 -22.62
CA SER A 50 4.92 -8.33 -23.33
C SER A 50 4.77 -7.95 -24.81
N THR A 51 5.55 -6.99 -25.31
CA THR A 51 5.56 -6.58 -26.72
C THR A 51 6.55 -7.41 -27.55
N GLY A 52 6.41 -8.74 -27.52
CA GLY A 52 7.07 -9.67 -28.45
C GLY A 52 6.17 -9.94 -29.67
N PRO A 53 6.72 -10.14 -30.89
CA PRO A 53 5.91 -10.23 -32.10
C PRO A 53 5.06 -11.51 -32.10
N GLY A 54 3.73 -11.31 -32.11
CA GLY A 54 2.74 -12.38 -32.16
C GLY A 54 2.75 -13.12 -33.49
N LEU A 55 2.86 -14.45 -33.44
CA LEU A 55 2.55 -15.33 -34.55
C LEU A 55 1.16 -15.92 -34.36
N GLY A 56 0.30 -15.68 -35.35
CA GLY A 56 -1.10 -16.09 -35.36
C GLY A 56 -1.28 -17.61 -35.31
N GLY A 57 -2.14 -18.06 -34.40
CA GLY A 57 -2.67 -19.41 -34.33
C GLY A 57 -4.18 -19.38 -34.53
N ARG A 58 -4.62 -19.88 -35.67
CA ARG A 58 -6.02 -20.05 -36.08
C ARG A 58 -6.73 -21.07 -35.16
N LEU A 59 -7.78 -20.66 -34.47
CA LEU A 59 -8.60 -21.53 -33.61
C LEU A 59 -9.58 -22.37 -34.46
N VAL A 60 -9.58 -23.68 -34.23
CA VAL A 60 -10.64 -24.61 -34.66
C VAL A 60 -11.45 -24.95 -33.40
N PRO A 61 -12.80 -24.89 -33.43
CA PRO A 61 -13.61 -25.26 -32.27
C PRO A 61 -13.81 -26.78 -32.24
N SER A 62 -13.55 -27.41 -31.10
CA SER A 62 -14.02 -28.76 -30.79
C SER A 62 -14.84 -28.70 -29.51
N GLU A 63 -16.02 -29.29 -29.61
CA GLU A 63 -17.14 -29.22 -28.67
C GLU A 63 -17.02 -30.37 -27.67
N ASP A 64 -16.98 -30.07 -26.37
CA ASP A 64 -17.12 -31.06 -25.28
C ASP A 64 -17.62 -30.33 -24.00
N PRO A 65 -18.16 -31.05 -22.99
CA PRO A 65 -19.45 -30.68 -22.39
C PRO A 65 -19.37 -29.65 -21.27
N LEU A 66 -20.45 -28.87 -21.18
CA LEU A 66 -20.76 -27.81 -20.21
C LEU A 66 -20.70 -28.31 -18.76
N VAL A 67 -19.51 -28.31 -18.16
CA VAL A 67 -19.35 -28.20 -16.72
C VAL A 67 -19.62 -26.73 -16.39
N GLU A 68 -20.63 -26.47 -15.56
CA GLU A 68 -20.93 -25.15 -15.00
C GLU A 68 -19.73 -24.73 -14.12
N GLN A 69 -18.71 -24.18 -14.77
CA GLN A 69 -17.59 -23.55 -14.10
C GLN A 69 -18.13 -22.24 -13.54
N THR A 70 -18.28 -22.13 -12.22
CA THR A 70 -18.29 -20.83 -11.54
C THR A 70 -17.09 -20.07 -12.06
N ASP A 71 -17.35 -19.01 -12.84
CA ASP A 71 -16.32 -18.26 -13.53
C ASP A 71 -15.39 -17.63 -12.46
N PRO A 72 -14.17 -18.16 -12.26
CA PRO A 72 -13.28 -17.69 -11.19
C PRO A 72 -12.88 -16.23 -11.39
N ASP A 73 -12.99 -15.72 -12.61
CA ASP A 73 -12.77 -14.31 -12.93
C ASP A 73 -13.91 -13.44 -12.39
N ASN A 74 -15.14 -13.96 -12.33
CA ASN A 74 -16.29 -13.25 -11.79
C ASN A 74 -16.21 -13.12 -10.26
N ASP A 75 -15.83 -14.20 -9.56
CA ASP A 75 -15.61 -14.17 -8.11
C ASP A 75 -14.46 -13.21 -7.73
N LEU A 76 -13.40 -13.16 -8.54
CA LEU A 76 -12.27 -12.24 -8.34
C LEU A 76 -12.69 -10.79 -8.59
N LEU A 77 -13.49 -10.51 -9.63
CA LEU A 77 -14.03 -9.18 -9.92
C LEU A 77 -14.97 -8.69 -8.82
N VAL A 78 -15.86 -9.55 -8.31
CA VAL A 78 -16.74 -9.24 -7.17
C VAL A 78 -15.90 -8.94 -5.94
N GLY A 79 -14.89 -9.75 -5.64
CA GLY A 79 -13.94 -9.50 -4.56
C GLY A 79 -13.23 -8.14 -4.69
N LEU A 80 -12.71 -7.83 -5.88
CA LEU A 80 -12.04 -6.56 -6.16
C LEU A 80 -12.99 -5.37 -5.97
N SER A 81 -14.24 -5.48 -6.43
CA SER A 81 -15.24 -4.41 -6.29
C SER A 81 -15.54 -4.08 -4.82
N SER A 82 -15.60 -5.11 -3.97
CA SER A 82 -15.75 -4.96 -2.52
C SER A 82 -14.53 -4.29 -1.91
N THR A 83 -13.33 -4.74 -2.28
CA THR A 83 -12.07 -4.16 -1.78
C THR A 83 -11.91 -2.68 -2.18
N LEU A 84 -12.29 -2.32 -3.40
CA LEU A 84 -12.26 -0.92 -3.87
C LEU A 84 -13.28 -0.05 -3.12
N SER A 85 -14.46 -0.59 -2.81
CA SER A 85 -15.46 0.10 -2.00
C SER A 85 -14.94 0.36 -0.58
N GLN A 86 -14.26 -0.61 0.02
CA GLN A 86 -13.62 -0.47 1.32
C GLN A 86 -12.49 0.57 1.29
N LEU A 87 -11.65 0.56 0.25
CA LEU A 87 -10.59 1.56 0.06
C LEU A 87 -11.17 2.99 0.04
N LYS A 88 -12.27 3.19 -0.70
CA LYS A 88 -12.95 4.49 -0.75
C LYS A 88 -13.39 4.94 0.64
N GLN A 89 -14.04 4.08 1.41
CA GLN A 89 -14.50 4.41 2.77
C GLN A 89 -13.34 4.79 3.70
N GLN A 90 -12.20 4.10 3.59
CA GLN A 90 -11.00 4.41 4.39
C GLN A 90 -10.40 5.76 4.00
N ILE A 91 -10.37 6.10 2.70
CA ILE A 91 -9.93 7.41 2.22
C ILE A 91 -10.86 8.52 2.73
N ASP A 92 -12.17 8.33 2.59
CA ASP A 92 -13.17 9.30 3.05
C ASP A 92 -13.02 9.55 4.56
N ALA A 93 -12.84 8.50 5.36
CA ALA A 93 -12.63 8.60 6.81
C ALA A 93 -11.33 9.36 7.17
N ILE A 94 -10.24 9.15 6.42
CA ILE A 94 -9.01 9.91 6.60
C ILE A 94 -9.23 11.39 6.28
N VAL A 95 -9.88 11.69 5.16
CA VAL A 95 -10.15 13.08 4.75
C VAL A 95 -10.95 13.81 5.83
N GLU A 96 -12.00 13.18 6.36
CA GLU A 96 -12.81 13.72 7.44
C GLU A 96 -12.00 13.96 8.73
N LEU A 97 -11.09 13.04 9.07
CA LEU A 97 -10.26 13.14 10.27
C LEU A 97 -9.25 14.28 10.22
N PHE A 98 -8.73 14.58 9.02
CA PHE A 98 -7.81 15.68 8.78
C PHE A 98 -8.51 17.01 8.52
N GLU A 99 -9.84 17.07 8.56
CA GLU A 99 -10.55 18.35 8.50
C GLU A 99 -10.17 19.24 9.70
N PRO A 100 -9.77 20.51 9.45
CA PRO A 100 -9.30 21.42 10.50
C PRO A 100 -10.26 21.60 11.67
N ALA A 101 -11.57 21.57 11.39
CA ALA A 101 -12.63 21.67 12.40
C ALA A 101 -12.62 20.49 13.39
N ASN A 102 -12.16 19.33 12.93
CA ASN A 102 -12.10 18.11 13.72
C ASN A 102 -10.77 18.02 14.49
N LEU A 103 -9.68 18.67 14.06
CA LEU A 103 -8.33 18.53 14.66
C LEU A 103 -8.22 18.98 16.13
N LEU A 104 -9.14 19.81 16.63
CA LEU A 104 -9.05 20.42 17.97
C LEU A 104 -9.66 19.57 19.11
N LYS A 105 -10.34 18.45 18.80
CA LYS A 105 -11.02 17.61 19.80
C LYS A 105 -10.32 16.25 19.94
N ASP A 106 -10.01 15.86 21.18
CA ASP A 106 -9.49 14.54 21.58
C ASP A 106 -8.38 13.96 20.67
N GLN A 107 -7.18 14.53 20.81
CA GLN A 107 -6.00 14.18 20.00
C GLN A 107 -5.57 12.71 20.16
N GLN A 108 -5.71 12.11 21.35
CA GLN A 108 -5.24 10.74 21.60
C GLN A 108 -6.11 9.69 20.92
N SER A 109 -7.43 9.86 20.95
CA SER A 109 -8.34 8.94 20.25
C SER A 109 -8.19 9.07 18.73
N LYS A 110 -8.00 10.29 18.21
CA LYS A 110 -7.72 10.53 16.79
C LYS A 110 -6.43 9.89 16.33
N TYR A 111 -5.38 10.01 17.13
CA TYR A 111 -4.10 9.40 16.82
C TYR A 111 -4.25 7.88 16.64
N LYS A 112 -4.93 7.21 17.58
CA LYS A 112 -5.24 5.78 17.48
C LYS A 112 -6.09 5.44 16.25
N LEU A 113 -7.08 6.27 15.94
CA LEU A 113 -7.95 6.06 14.79
C LEU A 113 -7.19 6.19 13.47
N ILE A 114 -6.30 7.19 13.35
CA ILE A 114 -5.44 7.36 12.18
C ILE A 114 -4.54 6.13 12.01
N LEU A 115 -3.90 5.64 13.07
CA LEU A 115 -3.09 4.42 13.01
C LEU A 115 -3.91 3.20 12.58
N GLY A 116 -5.16 3.09 13.05
CA GLY A 116 -6.10 2.04 12.64
C GLY A 116 -6.38 2.10 11.13
N ILE A 117 -6.76 3.27 10.62
CA ILE A 117 -7.05 3.44 9.19
C ILE A 117 -5.80 3.21 8.35
N GLN A 118 -4.62 3.58 8.82
CA GLN A 118 -3.36 3.27 8.13
C GLN A 118 -3.12 1.77 8.01
N SER A 119 -3.34 1.02 9.08
CA SER A 119 -3.22 -0.45 9.07
C SER A 119 -4.22 -1.07 8.08
N ASP A 120 -5.46 -0.58 8.10
CA ASP A 120 -6.53 -1.05 7.23
C ASP A 120 -6.27 -0.74 5.75
N LEU A 121 -5.81 0.48 5.44
CA LEU A 121 -5.37 0.86 4.10
C LEU A 121 -4.25 -0.03 3.61
N ASN A 122 -3.24 -0.26 4.45
CA ASN A 122 -2.08 -1.06 4.10
C ASN A 122 -2.48 -2.50 3.72
N ARG A 123 -3.39 -3.11 4.49
CA ARG A 123 -3.97 -4.43 4.21
C ARG A 123 -4.82 -4.42 2.93
N THR A 124 -5.62 -3.38 2.74
CA THR A 124 -6.49 -3.24 1.56
C THR A 124 -5.66 -3.15 0.28
N MET A 125 -4.56 -2.40 0.30
CA MET A 125 -3.62 -2.35 -0.82
C MET A 125 -2.97 -3.72 -1.09
N ASP A 126 -2.59 -4.48 -0.05
CA ASP A 126 -2.05 -5.85 -0.24
C ASP A 126 -3.07 -6.78 -0.93
N GLN A 127 -4.35 -6.66 -0.58
CA GLN A 127 -5.42 -7.43 -1.23
C GLN A 127 -5.59 -7.03 -2.70
N ILE A 128 -5.56 -5.73 -3.01
CA ILE A 128 -5.64 -5.22 -4.39
C ILE A 128 -4.46 -5.72 -5.22
N PHE A 129 -3.23 -5.60 -4.72
CA PHE A 129 -2.04 -6.04 -5.44
C PHE A 129 -2.03 -7.56 -5.64
N SER A 130 -2.46 -8.33 -4.64
CA SER A 130 -2.63 -9.78 -4.78
C SER A 130 -3.69 -10.14 -5.82
N ALA A 131 -4.80 -9.41 -5.89
CA ALA A 131 -5.83 -9.65 -6.91
C ALA A 131 -5.32 -9.31 -8.32
N ILE A 132 -4.65 -8.16 -8.49
CA ILE A 132 -4.09 -7.73 -9.78
C ILE A 132 -3.04 -8.73 -10.28
N SER A 133 -2.15 -9.22 -9.42
CA SER A 133 -1.13 -10.19 -9.83
C SER A 133 -1.72 -11.50 -10.34
N ARG A 134 -2.87 -11.95 -9.81
CA ARG A 134 -3.58 -13.14 -10.32
C ARG A 134 -4.16 -12.92 -11.71
N PHE A 135 -4.65 -11.72 -12.01
CA PHE A 135 -5.08 -11.38 -13.37
C PHE A 135 -3.91 -11.39 -14.37
N SER A 136 -2.71 -11.01 -13.93
CA SER A 136 -1.52 -10.99 -14.79
C SER A 136 -0.93 -12.38 -15.07
N THR A 137 -1.07 -13.34 -14.15
CA THR A 137 -0.50 -14.69 -14.28
C THR A 137 -1.44 -15.74 -14.89
N GLY A 138 -2.73 -15.44 -15.05
CA GLY A 138 -3.72 -16.34 -15.65
C GLY A 138 -3.59 -16.58 -17.17
N LYS A 139 -2.60 -15.98 -17.85
CA LYS A 139 -2.43 -16.10 -19.31
C LYS A 139 -1.46 -17.18 -19.80
N ASP A 140 -0.70 -17.82 -18.92
CA ASP A 140 0.41 -18.71 -19.34
C ASP A 140 0.29 -20.14 -18.81
N THR A 141 -0.82 -20.84 -19.09
CA THR A 141 -0.83 -22.30 -18.86
C THR A 141 -1.64 -23.03 -19.93
N ILE A 142 -1.00 -23.30 -21.07
CA ILE A 142 -1.36 -24.44 -21.92
C ILE A 142 -0.50 -25.62 -21.42
N PRO A 143 -1.08 -26.64 -20.74
CA PRO A 143 -0.35 -27.86 -20.47
C PRO A 143 -0.24 -28.65 -21.78
N ASN A 144 0.98 -28.80 -22.27
CA ASN A 144 1.30 -29.66 -23.40
C ASN A 144 1.27 -31.11 -22.91
N GLN A 145 0.30 -31.91 -23.38
CA GLN A 145 0.32 -33.38 -23.32
C GLN A 145 0.62 -33.94 -24.70
#